data_AF-A0A8B4GGQ3-F1
#
_entry.id   AF-A0A8B4GGQ3-F1
#
_cell.length_a   1.000
_cell.length_b   1.000
_cell.length_c   1.000
_cell.angle_alpha   90.00
_cell.angle_beta   90.00
_cell.angle_gamma   90.00
#
_symmetry.space_group_name_H-M   'P 1'
#
loop_
_entity.id
_entity.type
_entity.pdbx_description
1 polymer ?
#
loop_
_entity_poly.entity_id
_entity_poly.type
_entity_poly.pdbx_seq_one_letter_code
_entity_poly.pdbx_strand_id
1 'polypeptide(L)' 'MNIHIRTCVYHDSSSKGLKHGIKHKRHDCWRGEISIWQHDTDGKLQRIRRIRKRFPTPEQAREWTKSNDLSRAQQP' A
#
# COMPACT_ATOMS: atom_id res chain seq x y z
N MET A 1 -11.41 19.72 -5.34
CA MET A 1 -10.40 19.04 -4.51
C MET A 1 -10.12 17.68 -5.12
N ASN A 2 -9.02 17.53 -5.85
CA ASN A 2 -8.74 16.30 -6.59
C ASN A 2 -8.04 15.29 -5.67
N ILE A 3 -8.74 14.21 -5.38
CA ILE A 3 -8.23 13.08 -4.60
C ILE A 3 -7.71 12.04 -5.58
N HIS A 4 -6.47 11.61 -5.40
CA HIS A 4 -5.84 10.56 -6.19
C HIS A 4 -5.58 9.35 -5.29
N ILE A 5 -6.23 8.23 -5.61
CA ILE A 5 -6.00 6.97 -4.91
C ILE A 5 -5.02 6.15 -5.74
N ARG A 6 -3.96 5.68 -5.09
CA ARG A 6 -3.00 4.75 -5.68
C ARG A 6 -2.92 3.51 -4.83
N THR A 7 -3.04 2.35 -5.48
CA THR A 7 -2.85 1.06 -4.84
C THR A 7 -1.55 0.43 -5.33
N CYS A 8 -0.86 -0.29 -4.45
CA CYS A 8 0.28 -1.10 -4.85
C CYS A 8 0.38 -2.39 -4.02
N VAL A 9 0.96 -3.41 -4.64
CA VAL A 9 1.26 -4.68 -4.01
C VAL A 9 2.75 -4.93 -4.12
N TYR A 10 3.39 -5.25 -3.00
CA TYR A 10 4.82 -5.57 -2.96
C TYR A 10 5.12 -6.69 -1.97
N HIS A 11 6.14 -7.48 -2.26
CA HIS A 11 6.66 -8.47 -1.33
C HIS A 11 7.55 -7.75 -0.31
N ASP A 12 7.17 -7.81 0.96
CA ASP A 12 7.97 -7.29 2.06
C ASP A 12 8.84 -8.42 2.58
N SER A 13 10.02 -8.59 1.99
CA SER A 13 11.04 -9.56 2.37
C SER A 13 12.06 -9.01 3.36
N SER A 14 11.68 -7.98 4.14
CA SER A 14 12.59 -7.23 4.99
C SER A 14 13.43 -8.14 5.90
N SER A 15 14.73 -8.16 5.62
CA SER A 15 15.76 -8.79 6.42
C SER A 15 16.31 -7.88 7.51
N LYS A 16 15.69 -6.71 7.77
CA LYS A 16 16.17 -5.77 8.80
C LYS A 16 16.32 -6.41 10.19
N GLY A 17 15.60 -7.50 10.47
CA GLY A 17 15.82 -8.30 11.66
C GLY A 17 17.20 -8.97 11.74
N LEU A 18 17.76 -9.43 10.61
CA LEU A 18 19.07 -10.10 10.57
C LEU A 18 20.20 -9.17 11.02
N LYS A 19 20.15 -7.89 10.62
CA LYS A 19 21.13 -6.87 11.05
C LYS A 19 21.14 -6.61 12.57
N HIS A 20 20.06 -6.99 13.26
CA HIS A 20 19.90 -6.86 14.71
C HIS A 20 19.88 -8.24 15.40
N GLY A 21 20.43 -9.29 14.78
CA GLY A 21 20.57 -10.62 15.39
C GLY A 21 19.28 -11.44 15.47
N ILE A 22 18.18 -11.01 14.85
CA ILE A 22 16.94 -11.79 14.80
C ILE A 22 17.07 -12.86 13.72
N LYS A 23 17.19 -14.12 14.15
CA LYS A 23 17.50 -15.30 13.31
C LYS A 23 16.43 -15.71 12.29
N HIS A 24 15.28 -15.03 12.25
CA HIS A 24 14.19 -15.34 11.31
C HIS A 24 13.79 -14.10 10.51
N LYS A 25 13.39 -14.29 9.25
CA LYS A 25 12.71 -13.24 8.47
C LYS A 25 11.46 -12.82 9.23
N ARG A 26 11.44 -11.60 9.76
CA ARG A 26 10.28 -11.09 10.51
C ARG A 26 9.04 -10.90 9.64
N HIS A 27 9.26 -10.66 8.35
CA HIS A 27 8.21 -10.38 7.38
C HIS A 27 8.57 -11.13 6.10
N ASP A 28 7.96 -12.29 5.90
CA ASP A 28 7.87 -12.93 4.59
C ASP A 28 6.39 -12.90 4.21
N CYS A 29 5.94 -11.74 3.72
CA CYS A 29 4.54 -11.52 3.43
C CYS A 29 4.37 -10.54 2.28
N TRP A 30 3.24 -10.65 1.61
CA TRP A 30 2.81 -9.67 0.64
C TRP A 30 2.12 -8.51 1.36
N ARG A 31 2.35 -7.29 0.88
CA ARG A 31 1.66 -6.11 1.38
C ARG A 31 0.81 -5.52 0.29
N GLY A 32 -0.46 -5.33 0.62
CA GLY A 32 -1.32 -4.40 -0.08
C GLY A 32 -1.19 -3.04 0.57
N GLU A 33 -1.03 -2.00 -0.23
CA GLU A 33 -0.97 -0.61 0.22
C GLU A 33 -1.92 0.26 -0.59
N ILE A 34 -2.65 1.12 0.12
CA ILE A 34 -3.53 2.14 -0.45
C ILE A 34 -3.00 3.48 0.03
N SER A 35 -2.65 4.34 -0.91
CA SER A 35 -2.22 5.71 -0.65
C SER A 35 -3.25 6.69 -1.22
N ILE A 36 -3.74 7.59 -0.38
CA ILE A 36 -4.63 8.68 -0.77
C ILE A 36 -3.77 9.93 -0.85
N TRP A 37 -3.78 10.56 -2.01
CA TRP A 37 -3.06 11.77 -2.32
C TRP A 37 -4.04 12.89 -2.66
N GLN A 38 -3.64 14.12 -2.38
CA GLN A 38 -4.43 15.31 -2.65
C GLN A 38 -3.48 16.46 -2.99
N HIS A 39 -3.87 17.32 -3.91
CA HIS A 39 -3.18 18.58 -4.12
C HIS A 39 -3.49 19.55 -2.97
N ASP A 40 -2.45 20.13 -2.37
CA ASP A 40 -2.58 21.24 -1.42
C ASP A 40 -2.91 22.55 -2.14
N THR A 41 -3.04 23.65 -1.37
CA THR A 41 -3.34 24.99 -1.91
C THR A 41 -2.26 25.52 -2.83
N ASP A 42 -1.03 25.00 -2.73
CA ASP A 42 0.11 25.35 -3.57
C ASP A 42 0.21 24.45 -4.81
N GLY A 43 -0.76 23.56 -5.01
CA GLY A 43 -0.79 22.61 -6.13
C GLY A 43 0.21 21.45 -6.00
N LYS A 44 0.81 21.22 -4.83
CA LYS A 44 1.70 20.07 -4.60
C LYS A 44 0.90 18.85 -4.19
N LEU A 45 1.24 17.70 -4.78
CA LEU A 45 0.60 16.44 -4.44
C LEU A 45 1.12 15.90 -3.10
N GLN A 46 0.29 15.92 -2.07
CA GLN A 46 0.60 15.45 -0.72
C GLN A 46 -0.11 14.12 -0.43
N ARG A 47 0.58 13.19 0.22
CA ARG A 47 -0.04 11.93 0.68
C ARG A 47 -0.73 12.16 2.02
N ILE A 48 -2.05 12.29 1.98
CA ILE A 48 -2.87 12.55 3.17
C ILE A 48 -3.16 11.28 3.98
N ARG A 49 -3.21 10.10 3.35
CA ARG A 49 -3.47 8.84 4.05
C ARG A 49 -2.72 7.67 3.43
N ARG A 50 -2.33 6.74 4.29
CA ARG A 50 -1.69 5.49 3.90
C ARG A 50 -2.25 4.34 4.72
N ILE A 51 -2.80 3.32 4.06
CA ILE A 51 -3.33 2.11 4.68
C ILE A 51 -2.50 0.93 4.18
N ARG A 52 -2.07 0.05 5.08
CA ARG A 52 -1.29 -1.14 4.74
C ARG A 52 -1.84 -2.37 5.43
N LYS A 53 -1.93 -3.48 4.70
CA LYS A 53 -2.30 -4.78 5.23
C LYS A 53 -1.37 -5.87 4.71
N ARG A 54 -1.11 -6.88 5.54
CA ARG A 54 -0.26 -8.03 5.21
C ARG A 54 -1.12 -9.19 4.73
N PHE A 55 -0.59 -9.95 3.78
CA PHE A 55 -1.22 -11.11 3.17
C PHE A 55 -0.21 -12.23 2.99
N PRO A 56 -0.66 -13.51 3.09
CA PRO A 56 0.17 -14.66 2.76
C PRO A 56 0.53 -14.74 1.27
N THR A 57 -0.39 -14.35 0.37
CA THR A 57 -0.21 -14.47 -1.08
C THR A 57 -0.36 -13.14 -1.82
N PRO A 58 0.28 -12.97 -2.99
CA PRO A 58 0.13 -11.77 -3.79
C PRO A 58 -1.30 -11.58 -4.31
N GLU A 59 -2.01 -12.66 -4.60
CA GLU A 59 -3.38 -12.64 -5.12
C GLU A 59 -4.34 -12.01 -4.11
N GLN A 60 -4.28 -12.45 -2.85
CA GLN A 60 -5.11 -11.88 -1.77
C GLN A 60 -4.80 -10.40 -1.55
N ALA A 61 -3.51 -10.02 -1.62
CA ALA A 61 -3.12 -8.61 -1.54
C ALA A 61 -3.71 -7.80 -2.70
N ARG A 62 -3.66 -8.34 -3.93
CA ARG A 62 -4.21 -7.70 -5.13
C ARG A 62 -5.72 -7.55 -5.05
N GLU A 63 -6.46 -8.59 -4.69
CA GLU A 63 -7.92 -8.55 -4.52
C GLU A 63 -8.33 -7.52 -3.49
N TRP A 64 -7.65 -7.49 -2.34
CA TRP A 64 -7.90 -6.48 -1.32
C TRP A 64 -7.58 -5.07 -1.81
N THR A 65 -6.48 -4.86 -2.54
CA THR A 65 -6.21 -3.53 -3.11
C THR A 65 -7.23 -3.11 -4.16
N LYS A 66 -7.72 -4.05 -5.00
CA LYS A 66 -8.75 -3.77 -6.02
C LYS A 66 -10.08 -3.33 -5.40
N SER A 67 -10.53 -3.98 -4.33
CA SER A 67 -11.78 -3.60 -3.65
C SER A 67 -11.70 -2.23 -2.98
N ASN A 68 -10.50 -1.75 -2.69
CA ASN A 68 -10.24 -0.44 -2.09
C ASN A 68 -9.78 0.61 -3.09
N ASP A 69 -9.63 0.24 -4.38
CA ASP A 69 -9.32 1.17 -5.44
C ASP A 69 -10.60 1.91 -5.87
N LEU A 70 -11.01 2.87 -5.05
CA LEU A 70 -12.20 3.68 -5.30
C LEU A 70 -12.08 4.56 -6.57
N SER A 71 -10.90 4.60 -7.21
CA SER A 71 -10.73 5.27 -8.50
C SER A 71 -11.51 4.57 -9.63
N ARG A 72 -11.78 3.27 -9.50
CA ARG A 72 -12.59 2.50 -10.46
C ARG A 72 -14.10 2.62 -10.26
N ALA A 73 -14.55 3.05 -9.09
CA ALA A 73 -15.98 3.21 -8.78
C ALA A 73 -16.54 4.57 -9.24
N GLN A 74 -15.71 5.44 -9.84
CA GLN A 74 -16.08 6.77 -10.31
C GLN A 74 -15.85 6.94 -11.83
N GLN A 75 -15.98 5.87 -12.61
CA GLN A 75 -16.14 6.01 -14.05
C GLN A 75 -17.66 6.03 -14.36
N PRO A 76 -18.21 7.13 -14.93
CA PRO A 76 -19.60 7.17 -15.39
C PRO A 76 -19.85 6.20 -16.56
#